data_AF-A0A3D1R9X0-F1
#
_entry.id   AF-A0A3D1R9X0-F1
#
_cell.length_a   1.000
_cell.length_b   1.000
_cell.length_c   1.000
_cell.angle_alpha   90.00
_cell.angle_beta   90.00
_cell.angle_gamma   90.00
#
_symmetry.space_group_name_H-M   'P 1'
#
loop_
_entity.id
_entity.type
_entity.pdbx_description
1 polymer ?
#
loop_
_entity_poly.entity_id
_entity_poly.type
_entity_poly.pdbx_seq_one_letter_code
_entity_poly.pdbx_strand_id
1 'polypeptide(L)'
;EVLLVASTDFSHYLPADEARALDLLAIDRIRAVDPEGLFDTVQAREISMCGYVPTTVVLAAARALGARSAELVRYGNSGETSGDFDQVVGYGGLTVPMPG
;
A
#
# COMPACT_ATOMS: atom_id res chain seq x y z
N GLU A 1 -18.95 11.25 12.87
CA GLU A 1 -17.64 10.58 12.71
C GLU A 1 -17.51 10.07 11.28
N VAL A 2 -16.31 10.09 10.71
CA VAL A 2 -16.03 9.66 9.33
C VAL A 2 -14.79 8.78 9.34
N LEU A 3 -14.83 7.65 8.61
CA LEU A 3 -13.68 6.81 8.32
C LEU A 3 -13.40 6.86 6.82
N LEU A 4 -12.14 7.13 6.45
CA LEU A 4 -11.68 7.02 5.07
C LEU A 4 -11.09 5.62 4.86
N VAL A 5 -11.48 4.96 3.77
CA VAL A 5 -10.97 3.63 3.39
C VAL A 5 -10.50 3.68 1.96
N ALA A 6 -9.24 3.31 1.73
CA ALA A 6 -8.73 2.99 0.40
C ALA A 6 -8.71 1.48 0.22
N SER A 7 -9.39 0.98 -0.81
CA SER A 7 -9.40 -0.45 -1.16
C SER A 7 -8.45 -0.69 -2.33
N THR A 8 -7.45 -1.54 -2.12
CA THR A 8 -6.38 -1.81 -3.09
C THR A 8 -5.68 -3.12 -2.76
N ASP A 9 -5.30 -3.85 -3.80
CA ASP A 9 -4.21 -4.84 -3.74
C ASP A 9 -2.89 -4.15 -4.08
N PHE A 10 -1.77 -4.85 -3.88
CA PHE A 10 -0.44 -4.40 -4.30
C PHE A 10 -0.03 -5.04 -5.65
N SER A 11 1.16 -5.63 -5.76
CA SER A 11 1.64 -6.23 -7.01
C SER A 11 0.77 -7.42 -7.46
N HIS A 12 0.68 -7.63 -8.77
CA HIS A 12 -0.12 -8.67 -9.43
C HIS A 12 0.78 -9.53 -10.31
N TYR A 13 0.70 -10.85 -10.13
CA TYR A 13 1.28 -11.88 -10.99
C TYR A 13 2.81 -11.82 -11.14
N LEU A 14 3.50 -11.40 -10.09
CA LEU A 14 4.95 -11.48 -9.96
C LEU A 14 5.35 -12.64 -9.04
N PRO A 15 6.59 -13.15 -9.14
CA PRO A 15 7.16 -14.03 -8.11
C PRO A 15 7.09 -13.36 -6.73
N ALA A 16 6.83 -14.14 -5.68
CA ALA A 16 6.52 -13.61 -4.36
C ALA A 16 7.61 -12.69 -3.78
N ASP A 17 8.88 -12.99 -4.02
CA ASP A 17 10.00 -12.17 -3.55
C ASP A 17 10.09 -10.84 -4.31
N GLU A 18 9.78 -10.83 -5.60
CA GLU A 18 9.75 -9.62 -6.43
C GLU A 18 8.55 -8.73 -6.08
N ALA A 19 7.36 -9.34 -5.94
CA ALA A 19 6.17 -8.67 -5.44
C ALA A 19 6.45 -8.00 -4.10
N ARG A 20 7.04 -8.74 -3.15
CA ARG A 20 7.39 -8.21 -1.83
C ARG A 20 8.36 -7.02 -1.91
N ALA A 21 9.38 -7.11 -2.75
CA ALA A 21 10.35 -6.02 -2.90
C ALA A 21 9.70 -4.73 -3.40
N LEU A 22 8.81 -4.82 -4.41
CA LEU A 22 8.09 -3.67 -4.94
C LEU A 22 7.03 -3.14 -3.97
N ASP A 23 6.24 -4.03 -3.37
CA ASP A 23 5.17 -3.68 -2.46
C ASP A 23 5.70 -2.92 -1.24
N LEU A 24 6.87 -3.31 -0.72
CA LEU A 24 7.51 -2.62 0.40
C LEU A 24 7.88 -1.17 0.06
N LEU A 25 8.25 -0.87 -1.20
CA LEU A 25 8.50 0.51 -1.62
C LEU A 25 7.23 1.36 -1.53
N ALA A 26 6.08 0.83 -1.95
CA ALA A 26 4.80 1.51 -1.83
C ALA A 26 4.37 1.63 -0.36
N ILE A 27 4.49 0.54 0.41
CA ILE A 27 4.16 0.50 1.84
C ILE A 27 4.95 1.53 2.63
N ASP A 28 6.25 1.68 2.37
CA ASP A 28 7.09 2.65 3.09
C ASP A 28 6.63 4.10 2.86
N ARG A 29 6.12 4.42 1.67
CA ARG A 29 5.50 5.72 1.38
C ARG A 29 4.18 5.91 2.12
N ILE A 30 3.36 4.87 2.19
CA ILE A 30 2.10 4.89 2.97
C ILE A 30 2.41 5.10 4.46
N ARG A 31 3.40 4.39 5.02
CA ARG A 31 3.84 4.51 6.42
C ARG A 31 4.34 5.91 6.76
N ALA A 32 5.00 6.58 5.81
CA ALA A 32 5.45 7.96 5.94
C ALA A 32 4.35 9.01 5.72
N VAL A 33 3.12 8.58 5.37
CA VAL A 33 2.01 9.47 4.94
C VAL A 33 2.50 10.42 3.83
N ASP A 34 3.17 9.84 2.84
CA ASP A 34 3.80 10.52 1.71
C ASP A 34 3.00 10.26 0.41
N PRO A 35 1.91 11.02 0.15
CA PRO A 35 1.06 10.81 -1.02
C PRO A 35 1.80 11.05 -2.34
N GLU A 36 2.60 12.11 -2.46
CA GLU A 36 3.37 12.36 -3.68
C GLU A 36 4.40 11.25 -3.90
N GLY A 37 5.13 10.85 -2.86
CA GLY A 37 6.08 9.76 -2.96
C GLY A 37 5.43 8.41 -3.26
N LEU A 38 4.21 8.14 -2.79
CA LEU A 38 3.46 6.93 -3.16
C LEU A 38 3.16 6.94 -4.67
N PHE A 39 2.56 8.03 -5.17
CA PHE A 39 2.20 8.17 -6.58
C PHE A 39 3.43 8.02 -7.49
N ASP A 40 4.50 8.75 -7.17
CA ASP A 40 5.74 8.73 -7.95
C ASP A 40 6.43 7.36 -7.89
N THR A 41 6.46 6.72 -6.72
CA THR A 41 7.06 5.39 -6.56
C THR A 41 6.31 4.34 -7.37
N VAL A 42 4.98 4.34 -7.31
CA VAL A 42 4.15 3.38 -8.05
C VAL A 42 4.32 3.56 -9.56
N GLN A 43 4.29 4.80 -10.06
CA GLN A 43 4.50 5.06 -11.49
C GLN A 43 5.93 4.75 -11.95
N ALA A 44 6.96 5.20 -11.22
CA ALA A 44 8.35 5.05 -11.64
C ALA A 44 8.88 3.61 -11.52
N ARG A 45 8.20 2.76 -10.74
CA ARG A 45 8.52 1.34 -10.58
C ARG A 45 7.51 0.41 -11.24
N GLU A 46 6.53 0.97 -11.94
CA GLU A 46 5.46 0.23 -12.60
C GLU A 46 4.77 -0.80 -11.67
N ILE A 47 4.61 -0.43 -10.39
CA ILE A 47 3.97 -1.32 -9.41
C ILE A 47 2.51 -1.45 -9.79
N SER A 48 2.03 -2.66 -10.03
CA SER A 48 0.68 -2.92 -10.50
C SER A 48 -0.41 -2.73 -9.44
N MET A 49 -0.15 -1.96 -8.38
CA MET A 49 -1.05 -1.65 -7.28
C MET A 49 -2.33 -1.01 -7.83
N CYS A 50 -3.49 -1.69 -7.73
CA CYS A 50 -4.69 -1.31 -8.49
C CYS A 50 -5.38 -0.03 -7.98
N GLY A 51 -5.19 0.32 -6.70
CA GLY A 51 -5.82 1.46 -6.03
C GLY A 51 -4.83 2.52 -5.55
N TYR A 52 -3.65 2.66 -6.18
CA TYR A 52 -2.63 3.61 -5.75
C TYR A 52 -3.10 5.08 -5.82
N VAL A 53 -3.94 5.44 -6.81
CA VAL A 53 -4.50 6.80 -6.92
C VAL A 53 -5.50 7.10 -5.79
N PRO A 54 -6.55 6.28 -5.54
CA PRO A 54 -7.39 6.45 -4.35
C PRO A 54 -6.61 6.45 -3.03
N THR A 55 -5.60 5.59 -2.90
CA THR A 55 -4.74 5.55 -1.69
C THR A 55 -3.96 6.85 -1.52
N THR A 56 -3.42 7.39 -2.61
CA THR A 56 -2.75 8.71 -2.62
C THR A 56 -3.69 9.82 -2.15
N VAL A 57 -4.95 9.83 -2.60
CA VAL A 57 -5.95 10.82 -2.17
C VAL A 57 -6.28 10.68 -0.67
N VAL A 58 -6.46 9.45 -0.18
CA VAL A 58 -6.70 9.20 1.25
C VAL A 58 -5.52 9.66 2.11
N LEU A 59 -4.29 9.37 1.69
CA LEU A 59 -3.08 9.86 2.37
C LEU A 59 -3.00 11.39 2.38
N ALA A 60 -3.31 12.05 1.25
CA ALA A 60 -3.32 13.50 1.18
C ALA A 60 -4.36 14.11 2.14
N ALA A 61 -5.56 13.53 2.20
CA ALA A 61 -6.59 13.95 3.13
C ALA A 61 -6.17 13.72 4.60
N ALA A 62 -5.64 12.55 4.93
CA ALA A 62 -5.16 12.24 6.27
C ALA A 62 -4.02 13.18 6.72
N ARG A 63 -3.05 13.45 5.83
CA ARG A 63 -1.96 14.39 6.07
C ARG A 63 -2.48 15.81 6.35
N ALA A 64 -3.43 16.28 5.54
CA ALA A 64 -4.05 17.60 5.70
C ALA A 64 -4.82 17.71 7.03
N LEU A 65 -5.38 16.61 7.53
CA LEU A 65 -6.06 16.54 8.82
C LEU A 65 -5.12 16.29 10.01
N GLY A 66 -3.81 16.19 9.79
CA GLY A 66 -2.82 16.11 10.86
C GLY A 66 -2.16 14.75 11.08
N ALA A 67 -2.49 13.72 10.29
CA ALA A 67 -1.78 12.44 10.36
C ALA A 67 -0.28 12.62 10.06
N ARG A 68 0.55 11.79 10.68
CA ARG A 68 2.03 11.84 10.57
C ARG A 68 2.67 10.50 10.20
N SER A 69 1.98 9.41 10.48
CA SER A 69 2.45 8.05 10.21
C SER A 69 1.26 7.13 9.94
N ALA A 70 1.52 6.04 9.23
CA ALA A 70 0.62 4.90 9.14
C ALA A 70 1.30 3.64 9.69
N GLU A 71 0.52 2.72 10.22
CA GLU A 71 0.99 1.45 10.77
C GLU A 71 0.61 0.30 9.83
N LEU A 72 1.60 -0.52 9.47
CA LEU A 72 1.35 -1.78 8.76
C LEU A 72 0.87 -2.82 9.76
N VAL A 73 -0.39 -3.25 9.62
CA VAL A 73 -0.99 -4.29 10.46
C VAL A 73 -0.47 -5.67 10.04
N ARG A 74 -0.53 -5.95 8.74
CA ARG A 74 -0.01 -7.19 8.14
C ARG A 74 0.25 -6.96 6.65
N TYR A 75 1.25 -7.65 6.14
CA TYR A 75 1.48 -7.89 4.72
C TYR A 75 1.52 -9.39 4.47
N GLY A 76 1.03 -9.82 3.31
CA GLY A 76 1.09 -11.20 2.83
C GLY A 76 0.75 -11.28 1.34
N ASN A 77 0.65 -12.48 0.79
CA ASN A 77 0.29 -12.67 -0.62
C ASN A 77 -0.56 -13.93 -0.86
N SER A 78 -1.13 -14.06 -2.05
CA SER A 78 -1.99 -15.19 -2.43
C SER A 78 -1.29 -16.56 -2.35
N GLY A 79 0.04 -16.60 -2.50
CA GLY A 79 0.85 -17.82 -2.39
C GLY A 79 0.78 -18.47 -1.01
N GLU A 80 0.55 -17.69 0.05
CA GLU A 80 0.33 -18.24 1.41
C GLU A 80 -0.90 -19.14 1.50
N THR A 81 -1.88 -18.97 0.60
CA THR A 81 -3.08 -19.81 0.53
C THR A 81 -2.98 -20.89 -0.54
N SER A 82 -2.46 -20.54 -1.72
CA SER A 82 -2.40 -21.46 -2.87
C SER A 82 -1.23 -22.44 -2.83
N GLY A 83 -0.13 -22.09 -2.14
CA GLY A 83 1.15 -22.77 -2.24
C GLY A 83 1.94 -22.46 -3.53
N ASP A 84 1.41 -21.60 -4.40
CA ASP A 84 2.06 -21.13 -5.63
C ASP A 84 2.65 -19.73 -5.40
N PHE A 85 3.97 -19.64 -5.48
CA PHE A 85 4.73 -18.41 -5.24
C PHE A 85 5.32 -17.80 -6.53
N ASP A 86 5.05 -18.40 -7.70
CA ASP A 86 5.59 -17.92 -8.98
C ASP A 86 4.78 -16.74 -9.54
N GLN A 87 3.49 -16.67 -9.21
CA GLN A 87 2.59 -15.57 -9.59
C GLN A 87 1.61 -15.25 -8.47
N VAL A 88 1.92 -14.23 -7.67
CA VAL A 88 1.11 -13.85 -6.52
C VAL A 88 0.42 -12.49 -6.68
N VAL A 89 -0.64 -12.28 -5.90
CA VAL A 89 -1.17 -10.95 -5.60
C VAL A 89 -0.76 -10.55 -4.19
N GLY A 90 -0.17 -9.37 -4.03
CA GLY A 90 0.24 -8.81 -2.74
C GLY A 90 -0.91 -8.15 -1.99
N TYR A 91 -1.01 -8.39 -0.68
CA TYR A 91 -2.04 -7.86 0.19
C TYR A 91 -1.43 -7.19 1.42
N GLY A 92 -2.00 -6.07 1.85
CA GLY A 92 -1.60 -5.44 3.10
C GLY A 92 -2.68 -4.58 3.72
N GLY A 93 -2.76 -4.61 5.04
CA GLY A 93 -3.64 -3.76 5.82
C GLY A 93 -2.83 -2.69 6.54
N LEU A 94 -3.22 -1.42 6.38
CA LEU A 94 -2.59 -0.29 7.05
C LEU A 94 -3.63 0.58 7.76
N THR A 95 -3.28 1.09 8.94
CA THR A 95 -4.09 2.07 9.68
C THR A 95 -3.40 3.42 9.70
N VAL A 96 -4.18 4.50 9.59
CA VAL A 96 -3.67 5.87 9.66
C VAL A 96 -4.31 6.56 10.87
N PRO A 97 -3.68 6.51 12.05
CA PRO A 97 -4.22 7.14 13.24
C PRO A 97 -4.20 8.66 13.11
N MET A 98 -5.32 9.30 13.47
CA MET A 98 -5.41 10.74 13.59
C MET A 98 -4.78 11.18 14.92
N PRO A 99 -4.09 12.33 14.98
CA PRO A 99 -3.69 12.93 16.25
C PRO A 99 -4.94 13.19 17.11
N GLY A 100 -4.82 12.90 18.40
CA GLY A 100 -5.85 13.18 19.41
C GLY A 100 -5.90 14.64 19.84
#